data_AF-A0A6V7J3K3-F1
#
_entry.id   AF-A0A6V7J3K3-F1
#
_cell.length_a   1.000
_cell.length_b   1.000
_cell.length_c   1.000
_cell.angle_alpha   90.00
_cell.angle_beta   90.00
_cell.angle_gamma   90.00
#
_symmetry.space_group_name_H-M   'P 1'
#
loop_
_entity.id
_entity.type
_entity.pdbx_description
1 polymer ?
#
loop_
_entity_poly.entity_id
_entity_poly.type
_entity_poly.pdbx_seq_one_letter_code
_entity_poly.pdbx_strand_id
1 'polypeptide(L)'
;NTNITDQSFSYVQKLPKLRVLLMRGLIHVTEQYFNEMPSVEVVNLNFCTMISNDGIMRFLKTSNYITTLYIDGTAVDLKCIPLIDEWTQSTEKSLMLIVSDDIVEAIENEDIDMNDELCLRRASMAQQDEDPRDD
;
A
#
# COMPACT_ATOMS: atom_id res chain seq x y z
N ASN A 1 -20.45 8.77 -1.00
CA ASN A 1 -21.02 7.41 -1.12
C ASN A 1 -20.54 6.78 -2.42
N THR A 2 -19.39 6.09 -2.41
CA THR A 2 -18.82 5.43 -3.60
C THR A 2 -18.76 3.93 -3.34
N ASN A 3 -19.73 3.20 -3.88
CA ASN A 3 -19.77 1.73 -3.84
C ASN A 3 -18.83 1.12 -4.88
N ILE A 4 -17.54 1.51 -4.82
CA ILE A 4 -16.49 1.00 -5.68
C ILE A 4 -15.99 -0.31 -5.06
N THR A 5 -16.00 -1.39 -5.83
CA THR A 5 -15.62 -2.74 -5.41
C THR A 5 -14.50 -3.29 -6.30
N ASP A 6 -13.97 -4.46 -5.99
CA ASP A 6 -12.93 -5.13 -6.80
C ASP A 6 -13.31 -5.24 -8.28
N GLN A 7 -14.60 -5.49 -8.56
CA GLN A 7 -15.10 -5.60 -9.93
C GLN A 7 -14.93 -4.29 -10.72
N SER A 8 -15.05 -3.14 -10.06
CA SER A 8 -14.86 -1.82 -10.67
C SER A 8 -13.43 -1.63 -11.20
N PHE A 9 -12.45 -2.36 -10.67
CA PHE A 9 -11.04 -2.25 -11.04
C PHE A 9 -10.58 -3.21 -12.15
N SER A 10 -11.42 -4.12 -12.60
CA SER A 10 -11.11 -5.06 -13.69
C SER A 10 -10.67 -4.38 -15.00
N TYR A 11 -11.07 -3.12 -15.22
CA TYR A 11 -10.61 -2.32 -16.36
C TYR A 11 -9.30 -1.57 -16.11
N VAL A 12 -8.99 -1.23 -14.86
CA VAL A 12 -7.72 -0.57 -14.47
C VAL A 12 -6.54 -1.50 -14.77
N GLN A 13 -6.73 -2.80 -14.57
CA GLN A 13 -5.75 -3.86 -14.90
C GLN A 13 -5.37 -3.88 -16.39
N LYS A 14 -6.22 -3.34 -17.27
CA LYS A 14 -6.01 -3.31 -18.72
C LYS A 14 -5.30 -2.05 -19.21
N LEU A 15 -4.84 -1.17 -18.31
CA LEU A 15 -4.18 0.08 -18.66
C LEU A 15 -2.65 -0.15 -18.77
N PRO A 16 -2.08 -0.31 -19.99
CA PRO A 16 -0.69 -0.77 -20.17
C PRO A 16 0.36 0.27 -19.77
N LYS A 17 -0.06 1.51 -19.49
CA LYS A 17 0.81 2.64 -19.13
C LYS A 17 0.50 3.20 -17.75
N LEU A 18 -0.34 2.53 -16.95
CA LEU A 18 -0.68 3.00 -15.62
C LEU A 18 0.53 2.83 -14.71
N ARG A 19 1.10 3.93 -14.23
CA ARG A 19 2.25 3.95 -13.31
C ARG A 19 1.85 4.32 -11.88
N VAL A 20 0.77 5.08 -11.73
CA VAL A 20 0.30 5.59 -10.44
C VAL A 20 -1.16 5.19 -10.27
N LEU A 21 -1.48 4.58 -9.14
CA LEU A 21 -2.84 4.17 -8.79
C LEU A 21 -3.18 4.67 -7.37
N LEU A 22 -4.18 5.53 -7.29
CA LEU A 22 -4.65 6.12 -6.03
C LEU A 22 -6.01 5.53 -5.67
N MET A 23 -6.06 4.77 -4.57
CA MET A 23 -7.25 4.03 -4.11
C MET A 23 -7.65 4.42 -2.69
N ARG A 24 -7.31 5.63 -2.24
CA ARG A 24 -7.54 6.08 -0.86
C ARG A 24 -9.01 5.96 -0.45
N GLY A 25 -9.27 5.36 0.71
CA GLY A 25 -10.59 5.30 1.35
C GLY A 25 -11.58 4.35 0.70
N LEU A 26 -11.12 3.42 -0.15
CA LEU A 26 -11.99 2.45 -0.80
C LEU A 26 -12.26 1.24 0.11
N ILE A 27 -13.13 1.45 1.09
CA ILE A 27 -13.45 0.49 2.16
C ILE A 27 -14.16 -0.80 1.70
N HIS A 28 -14.56 -0.89 0.43
CA HIS A 28 -15.20 -2.09 -0.16
C HIS A 28 -14.31 -2.80 -1.18
N VAL A 29 -13.09 -2.31 -1.39
CA VAL A 29 -12.07 -2.98 -2.21
C VAL A 29 -11.30 -3.94 -1.32
N THR A 30 -11.12 -5.15 -1.80
CA THR A 30 -10.40 -6.20 -1.10
C THR A 30 -9.12 -6.55 -1.84
N GLU A 31 -8.31 -7.40 -1.21
CA GLU A 31 -7.09 -7.93 -1.82
C GLU A 31 -7.32 -8.82 -3.05
N GLN A 32 -8.56 -9.18 -3.40
CA GLN A 32 -8.88 -9.91 -4.62
C GLN A 32 -8.47 -9.13 -5.89
N TYR A 33 -8.45 -7.80 -5.81
CA TYR A 33 -8.00 -6.92 -6.88
C TYR A 33 -6.53 -7.17 -7.31
N PHE A 34 -5.65 -7.62 -6.40
CA PHE A 34 -4.20 -7.71 -6.66
C PHE A 34 -3.76 -8.88 -7.56
N ASN A 35 -4.67 -9.76 -7.96
CA ASN A 35 -4.32 -10.95 -8.75
C ASN A 35 -3.80 -10.63 -10.17
N GLU A 36 -4.18 -9.48 -10.75
CA GLU A 36 -3.80 -9.07 -12.12
C GLU A 36 -3.43 -7.59 -12.17
N MET A 37 -2.50 -7.15 -11.31
CA MET A 37 -2.13 -5.73 -11.23
C MET A 37 -1.39 -5.24 -12.49
N PRO A 38 -1.71 -4.04 -13.01
CA PRO A 38 -0.93 -3.39 -14.05
C PRO A 38 0.49 -3.06 -13.55
N SER A 39 1.40 -2.71 -14.46
CA SER A 39 2.79 -2.33 -14.14
C SER A 39 2.86 -0.97 -13.42
N VAL A 40 2.44 -0.94 -12.16
CA VAL A 40 2.38 0.25 -11.31
C VAL A 40 3.67 0.42 -10.51
N GLU A 41 4.09 1.67 -10.38
CA GLU A 41 5.24 2.10 -9.60
C GLU A 41 4.83 2.70 -8.27
N VAL A 42 3.66 3.35 -8.21
CA VAL A 42 3.14 3.98 -7.00
C VAL A 42 1.70 3.53 -6.77
N VAL A 43 1.44 3.00 -5.58
CA VAL A 43 0.09 2.64 -5.13
C VAL A 43 -0.21 3.29 -3.79
N ASN A 44 -1.33 4.01 -3.72
CA ASN A 44 -1.85 4.55 -2.47
C ASN A 44 -3.09 3.77 -2.04
N LEU A 45 -2.95 3.00 -0.96
CA LEU A 45 -4.01 2.18 -0.33
C LEU A 45 -4.49 2.78 0.99
N ASN A 46 -4.19 4.05 1.26
CA ASN A 46 -4.52 4.62 2.57
C ASN A 46 -6.01 4.50 2.87
N PHE A 47 -6.35 4.12 4.09
CA PHE A 47 -7.72 3.94 4.57
C PHE A 47 -8.52 2.85 3.81
N CYS A 48 -7.85 1.94 3.10
CA CYS A 48 -8.46 0.72 2.57
C CYS A 48 -8.47 -0.37 3.66
N THR A 49 -9.47 -0.30 4.54
CA THR A 49 -9.56 -1.11 5.77
C THR A 49 -9.71 -2.63 5.54
N MET A 50 -10.04 -3.06 4.31
CA MET A 50 -10.16 -4.48 3.94
C MET A 50 -8.88 -5.06 3.32
N ILE A 51 -7.77 -4.31 3.29
CA ILE A 51 -6.47 -4.81 2.85
C ILE A 51 -5.65 -5.29 4.05
N SER A 52 -5.27 -6.57 4.02
CA SER A 52 -4.53 -7.25 5.08
C SER A 52 -3.04 -7.40 4.77
N ASN A 53 -2.25 -7.87 5.76
CA ASN A 53 -0.86 -8.29 5.56
C ASN A 53 -0.72 -9.26 4.37
N ASP A 54 -1.58 -10.28 4.29
CA ASP A 54 -1.56 -11.28 3.22
C ASP A 54 -1.87 -10.66 1.86
N GLY A 55 -2.78 -9.69 1.83
CA GLY A 55 -3.12 -8.90 0.66
C GLY A 55 -1.92 -8.11 0.14
N ILE A 56 -1.20 -7.41 1.01
CA ILE A 56 0.03 -6.68 0.66
C ILE A 56 1.11 -7.63 0.14
N MET A 57 1.35 -8.75 0.83
CA MET A 57 2.38 -9.71 0.39
C MET A 57 2.02 -10.34 -0.96
N ARG A 58 0.73 -10.60 -1.23
CA ARG A 58 0.29 -11.06 -2.55
C ARG A 58 0.53 -10.01 -3.62
N PHE A 59 0.20 -8.75 -3.34
CA PHE A 59 0.45 -7.64 -4.25
C PHE A 59 1.94 -7.49 -4.60
N LEU A 60 2.82 -7.50 -3.60
CA LEU A 60 4.27 -7.35 -3.82
C LEU A 60 4.83 -8.49 -4.68
N LYS A 61 4.34 -9.73 -4.48
CA LYS A 61 4.75 -10.90 -5.29
C LYS A 61 4.30 -10.84 -6.75
N THR A 62 3.21 -10.15 -7.06
CA THR A 62 2.73 -9.96 -8.44
C THR A 62 3.21 -8.65 -9.07
N SER A 63 3.77 -7.73 -8.27
CA SER A 63 4.22 -6.43 -8.73
C SER A 63 5.66 -6.44 -9.26
N ASN A 64 5.82 -5.98 -10.48
CA ASN A 64 7.13 -5.92 -11.13
C ASN A 64 7.86 -4.58 -10.90
N TYR A 65 7.14 -3.47 -10.72
CA TYR A 65 7.71 -2.13 -10.80
C TYR A 65 7.43 -1.24 -9.58
N ILE A 66 6.77 -1.76 -8.55
CA ILE A 66 6.44 -0.97 -7.35
C ILE A 66 7.71 -0.41 -6.71
N THR A 67 7.69 0.90 -6.44
CA THR A 67 8.74 1.64 -5.73
C THR A 67 8.17 2.42 -4.55
N THR A 68 6.86 2.67 -4.52
CA THR A 68 6.21 3.40 -3.43
C THR A 68 4.85 2.84 -3.09
N LEU A 69 4.64 2.54 -1.81
CA LEU A 69 3.41 1.96 -1.30
C LEU A 69 2.94 2.73 -0.05
N TYR A 70 1.72 3.26 -0.09
CA TYR A 70 1.08 3.88 1.07
C TYR A 70 0.03 2.93 1.64
N ILE A 71 0.11 2.61 2.94
CA ILE A 71 -0.76 1.64 3.62
C ILE A 71 -1.29 2.14 4.97
N ASP A 72 -1.24 3.45 5.22
CA ASP A 72 -1.80 4.06 6.43
C ASP A 72 -3.31 3.80 6.52
N GLY A 73 -3.82 3.43 7.70
CA GLY A 73 -5.24 3.11 7.90
C GLY A 73 -5.74 1.85 7.17
N THR A 74 -4.85 0.97 6.72
CA THR A 74 -5.20 -0.40 6.30
C THR A 74 -5.25 -1.34 7.51
N ALA A 75 -5.58 -2.62 7.30
CA ALA A 75 -5.50 -3.64 8.36
C ALA A 75 -4.08 -4.23 8.51
N VAL A 76 -3.06 -3.57 7.95
CA VAL A 76 -1.67 -4.00 8.05
C VAL A 76 -1.12 -3.73 9.45
N ASP A 77 -0.46 -4.73 10.04
CA ASP A 77 0.19 -4.63 11.35
C ASP A 77 1.72 -4.81 11.25
N LEU A 78 2.41 -4.66 12.39
CA LEU A 78 3.87 -4.76 12.49
C LEU A 78 4.44 -6.09 12.00
N LYS A 79 3.66 -7.17 12.02
CA LYS A 79 4.13 -8.49 11.52
C LYS A 79 4.34 -8.49 10.02
N CYS A 80 3.76 -7.53 9.29
CA CYS A 80 3.97 -7.40 7.87
C CYS A 80 5.36 -6.86 7.53
N ILE A 81 5.95 -6.04 8.39
CA ILE A 81 7.19 -5.29 8.10
C ILE A 81 8.37 -6.23 7.82
N PRO A 82 8.66 -7.26 8.65
CA PRO A 82 9.74 -8.20 8.34
C PRO A 82 9.50 -8.99 7.05
N LEU A 83 8.24 -9.25 6.69
CA LEU A 83 7.90 -9.96 5.45
C LEU A 83 8.14 -9.09 4.22
N ILE A 84 7.86 -7.79 4.32
CA ILE A 84 8.17 -6.82 3.27
C ILE A 84 9.69 -6.66 3.14
N ASP A 85 10.42 -6.59 4.26
CA ASP A 85 11.88 -6.51 4.29
C ASP A 85 12.54 -7.73 3.64
N GLU A 86 12.11 -8.95 3.99
CA GLU A 86 12.58 -10.19 3.34
C GLU A 86 12.29 -10.18 1.83
N TRP A 87 11.14 -9.63 1.42
CA TRP A 87 10.81 -9.49 0.02
C TRP A 87 11.70 -8.48 -0.71
N THR A 88 11.99 -7.30 -0.14
CA THR A 88 12.89 -6.32 -0.77
C THR A 88 14.28 -6.90 -0.92
N GLN A 89 14.78 -7.62 0.09
CA GLN A 89 16.07 -8.28 0.07
C GLN A 89 16.13 -9.39 -0.99
N SER A 90 15.17 -10.31 -1.00
CA SER A 90 15.17 -11.46 -1.91
C SER A 90 14.95 -11.10 -3.39
N THR A 91 14.36 -9.93 -3.65
CA THR A 91 14.11 -9.45 -5.00
C THR A 91 15.07 -8.34 -5.45
N GLU A 92 15.97 -7.88 -4.56
CA GLU A 92 16.85 -6.74 -4.78
C GLU A 92 16.06 -5.49 -5.23
N LYS A 93 14.87 -5.29 -4.66
CA LYS A 93 13.97 -4.17 -5.02
C LYS A 93 13.90 -3.16 -3.89
N SER A 94 14.21 -1.91 -4.21
CA SER A 94 13.97 -0.80 -3.29
C SER A 94 12.49 -0.46 -3.20
N LEU A 95 11.96 -0.35 -1.99
CA LEU A 95 10.59 0.04 -1.70
C LEU A 95 10.55 1.17 -0.67
N MET A 96 9.89 2.28 -1.03
CA MET A 96 9.46 3.28 -0.07
C MET A 96 8.09 2.89 0.49
N LEU A 97 8.06 2.54 1.77
CA LEU A 97 6.84 2.17 2.48
C LEU A 97 6.38 3.33 3.36
N ILE A 98 5.17 3.82 3.11
CA ILE A 98 4.58 4.94 3.84
C ILE A 98 3.47 4.42 4.75
N VAL A 99 3.67 4.57 6.05
CA VAL A 99 2.88 3.97 7.14
C VAL A 99 2.46 5.02 8.17
N SER A 100 1.53 4.65 9.05
CA SER A 100 1.16 5.50 10.19
C SER A 100 2.33 5.75 11.14
N ASP A 101 2.25 6.85 11.90
CA ASP A 101 3.25 7.16 12.93
C ASP A 101 3.38 6.03 13.96
N ASP A 102 2.26 5.43 14.37
CA ASP A 102 2.23 4.31 15.32
C ASP A 102 3.10 3.12 14.88
N ILE A 103 3.11 2.80 13.58
CA ILE A 103 3.96 1.72 13.04
C ILE A 103 5.43 2.12 13.09
N VAL A 104 5.76 3.37 12.73
CA VAL A 104 7.15 3.86 12.77
C VAL A 104 7.67 3.85 14.21
N GLU A 105 6.88 4.36 15.15
CA GLU A 105 7.24 4.38 16.57
C GLU A 105 7.43 2.97 17.12
N ALA A 106 6.57 2.02 16.75
CA ALA A 106 6.70 0.66 17.22
C ALA A 106 7.96 -0.05 16.68
N ILE A 107 8.35 0.21 15.42
CA ILE A 107 9.60 -0.29 14.84
C ILE A 107 10.82 0.30 15.55
N GLU A 108 10.80 1.61 15.81
CA GLU A 108 11.85 2.30 16.57
C GLU A 108 11.96 1.76 18.01
N ASN A 109 10.84 1.40 18.64
CA ASN A 109 10.80 0.85 20.00
C ASN A 109 11.20 -0.63 20.08
N GLU A 110 10.88 -1.42 19.06
CA GLU A 110 11.19 -2.87 19.00
C GLU A 110 12.60 -3.16 18.46
N ASP A 111 13.36 -2.12 18.07
CA ASP A 111 14.72 -2.22 17.48
C ASP A 111 14.74 -3.19 16.27
N ILE A 112 13.71 -3.08 15.42
CA ILE A 112 13.59 -3.92 14.23
C ILE A 112 14.60 -3.43 13.18
N ASP A 113 15.64 -4.23 12.95
CA ASP A 113 16.62 -4.01 11.89
C ASP A 113 16.02 -4.30 10.51
N MET A 114 16.25 -3.40 9.56
CA MET A 114 15.73 -3.46 8.19
C MET A 114 16.87 -3.28 7.21
N ASN A 115 16.73 -3.91 6.05
CA ASN A 115 17.73 -3.77 5.00
C ASN A 115 17.63 -2.40 4.30
N ASP A 116 18.70 -2.01 3.61
CA ASP A 116 18.80 -0.73 2.91
C ASP A 116 17.78 -0.54 1.77
N GLU A 117 17.15 -1.63 1.30
CA GLU A 117 16.14 -1.59 0.25
C GLU A 117 14.75 -1.26 0.76
N LEU A 118 14.46 -1.44 2.06
CA LEU A 118 13.19 -1.04 2.65
C LEU A 118 13.32 0.33 3.34
N CYS A 119 12.74 1.35 2.72
CA CYS A 119 12.73 2.71 3.26
C CYS A 119 11.38 3.04 3.88
N LEU A 120 11.31 3.11 5.21
CA LEU A 120 10.11 3.56 5.92
C LEU A 120 10.00 5.08 5.99
N ARG A 121 8.79 5.58 5.78
CA ARG A 121 8.43 6.98 5.94
C ARG A 121 7.09 7.11 6.67
N ARG A 122 7.02 8.12 7.54
CA ARG A 122 5.77 8.55 8.17
C ARG A 122 4.81 9.08 7.11
N ALA A 123 3.55 8.68 7.17
CA ALA A 123 2.50 9.27 6.37
C ALA A 123 2.33 10.74 6.79
N SER A 124 2.59 11.67 5.88
CA SER A 124 2.32 13.08 6.13
C SER A 124 0.81 13.28 6.31
N MET A 125 0.40 13.98 7.39
CA MET A 125 -1.00 14.41 7.61
C MET A 125 -1.57 15.30 6.49
N ALA A 126 -0.75 15.68 5.49
CA ALA A 126 -1.19 16.45 4.34
C ALA A 126 -2.05 15.60 3.39
N GLN A 127 -3.34 15.50 3.71
CA GLN A 127 -4.53 15.59 2.84
C GLN A 127 -5.74 14.96 3.56
N GLN A 128 -6.18 15.63 4.62
CA GLN A 128 -7.61 15.96 4.66
C GLN A 128 -7.82 16.92 3.47
N ASP A 129 -8.06 16.37 2.28
CA ASP A 129 -8.85 17.12 1.31
C ASP A 129 -10.21 17.28 2.01
N GLU A 130 -10.42 18.43 2.66
CA GLU A 130 -11.75 18.88 3.04
C GLU A 130 -12.60 18.73 1.79
N ASP A 131 -13.62 17.89 1.84
CA ASP A 131 -14.62 17.83 0.77
C ASP A 131 -15.33 19.18 0.79
N PRO A 132 -15.18 20.06 -0.23
CA PRO A 132 -15.78 21.38 -0.22
C PRO A 132 -17.30 21.33 -0.48
N ARG A 133 -17.94 20.18 -0.24
CA ARG A 133 -19.37 19.92 -0.49
C ARG A 133 -20.17 19.71 0.79
N ASP A 134 -19.57 19.94 1.96
CA ASP A 134 -20.33 20.09 3.21
C ASP A 134 -20.74 21.57 3.39
N ASP A 135 -21.57 22.08 2.46
CA ASP A 135 -22.38 23.30 2.58
C ASP A 135 -23.72 23.12 1.83
#